data_AF-B3SC74-F1
#
_entry.id   AF-B3SC74-F1
#
_cell.length_a   1.000
_cell.length_b   1.000
_cell.length_c   1.000
_cell.angle_alpha   90.00
_cell.angle_beta   90.00
_cell.angle_gamma   90.00
#
_symmetry.space_group_name_H-M   'P 1'
#
loop_
_entity.id
_entity.type
_entity.pdbx_description
1 polymer ?
#
loop_
_entity_poly.entity_id
_entity_poly.type
_entity_poly.pdbx_seq_one_letter_code
_entity_poly.pdbx_strand_id
1 'polypeptide(L)'
;MGAGQSQEQRVTFEKQPDGGVFVLSQKALEQLSNTSAQDLAQNDKVKKLMHKAYTEGMRHENERMERMKFQEISELNANWQEEVDKLKQEAEVEKKVTEEEFNKAAEEFGQKFKEPINVGVCQDLQDALVECLSKNNSKPLICSKEVQAFSKCVDSYKLVIPL
;
A
#
# COMPACT_ATOMS: atom_id res chain seq x y z
N MET A 1 61.30 3.10 -2.37
CA MET A 1 62.71 3.11 -1.94
C MET A 1 62.84 2.16 -0.76
N GLY A 2 63.46 1.01 -0.96
CA GLY A 2 63.68 0.01 0.10
C GLY A 2 64.90 -0.81 -0.29
N ALA A 3 66.08 -0.36 0.16
CA ALA A 3 67.33 -1.05 -0.07
C ALA A 3 67.44 -2.22 0.89
N GLY A 4 67.16 -3.43 0.41
CA GLY A 4 67.57 -4.65 1.11
C GLY A 4 69.09 -4.79 0.96
N GLN A 5 69.84 -4.46 2.01
CA GLN A 5 71.27 -4.73 2.04
C GLN A 5 71.47 -6.25 2.13
N SER A 6 71.82 -6.88 1.00
CA SER A 6 72.30 -8.25 1.00
C SER A 6 73.76 -8.22 1.47
N GLN A 7 74.01 -8.62 2.72
CA GLN A 7 75.37 -8.86 3.20
C GLN A 7 75.75 -10.30 2.88
N GLU A 8 76.68 -10.49 1.96
CA GLU A 8 77.31 -11.79 1.75
C GLU A 8 78.27 -12.09 2.91
N GLN A 9 77.92 -13.05 3.76
CA GLN A 9 78.79 -13.57 4.82
C GLN A 9 79.64 -14.72 4.30
N ARG A 10 80.94 -14.66 4.60
CA ARG A 10 81.93 -15.65 4.19
C ARG A 10 81.79 -16.91 5.04
N VAL A 11 81.22 -17.97 4.46
CA VAL A 11 81.12 -19.28 5.10
C VAL A 11 82.44 -20.02 4.91
N THR A 12 83.12 -20.36 6.00
CA THR A 12 84.35 -21.17 5.97
C THR A 12 83.98 -22.65 5.90
N PHE A 13 84.26 -23.27 4.77
CA PHE A 13 84.11 -24.71 4.57
C PHE A 13 85.43 -25.40 4.92
N GLU A 14 85.52 -26.01 6.10
CA GLU A 14 86.66 -26.88 6.42
C GLU A 14 86.46 -28.25 5.75
N LYS A 15 87.38 -28.60 4.85
CA LYS A 15 87.35 -29.87 4.11
C LYS A 15 87.94 -30.98 5.00
N GLN A 16 87.13 -31.91 5.46
CA GLN A 16 87.62 -33.16 6.05
C GLN A 16 88.13 -34.13 4.96
N PRO A 17 89.10 -35.00 5.28
CA PRO A 17 89.91 -35.71 4.28
C PRO A 17 89.13 -36.73 3.43
N ASP A 18 87.94 -37.13 3.88
CA ASP A 18 87.19 -38.24 3.29
C ASP A 18 85.83 -37.75 2.79
N GLY A 19 85.77 -37.37 1.51
CA GLY A 19 84.55 -37.26 0.70
C GLY A 19 83.28 -36.65 1.32
N GLY A 20 83.09 -35.34 1.14
CA GLY A 20 81.78 -34.79 0.75
C GLY A 20 80.81 -34.27 1.83
N VAL A 21 81.18 -34.20 3.11
CA VAL A 21 80.30 -33.62 4.15
C VAL A 21 80.80 -32.23 4.57
N PHE A 22 79.98 -31.20 4.32
CA PHE A 22 80.21 -29.83 4.79
C PHE A 22 79.57 -29.64 6.17
N VAL A 23 80.36 -29.31 7.19
CA VAL A 23 79.88 -29.08 8.57
C VAL A 23 79.52 -27.61 8.74
N LEU A 24 78.23 -27.31 8.84
CA LEU A 24 77.74 -25.97 9.18
C LEU A 24 77.94 -25.71 10.68
N SER A 25 78.42 -24.53 11.04
CA SER A 25 78.55 -24.15 12.45
C SER A 25 77.18 -24.09 13.13
N GLN A 26 77.09 -24.60 14.37
CA GLN A 26 75.84 -24.64 15.13
C GLN A 26 75.16 -23.25 15.25
N LYS A 27 75.97 -22.20 15.38
CA LYS A 27 75.49 -20.80 15.41
C LYS A 27 74.82 -20.38 14.10
N ALA A 28 75.34 -20.82 12.95
CA ALA A 28 74.73 -20.51 11.66
C ALA A 28 73.38 -21.23 11.48
N LEU A 29 73.25 -22.46 11.99
CA LEU A 29 71.98 -23.20 11.98
C LEU A 29 70.91 -22.53 12.87
N GLU A 30 71.29 -22.10 14.08
CA GLU A 30 70.38 -21.40 15.01
C GLU A 30 69.92 -20.03 14.46
N GLN A 31 70.80 -19.32 13.77
CA GLN A 31 70.44 -18.04 13.13
C GLN A 31 69.42 -18.24 12.01
N LEU A 32 69.62 -19.25 11.15
CA LEU A 32 68.69 -19.59 10.06
C LEU A 32 67.33 -20.06 10.59
N SER A 33 67.32 -20.88 11.66
CA SER A 33 66.05 -21.31 12.27
C SER A 33 65.28 -20.12 12.85
N ASN A 34 65.97 -19.21 13.54
CA ASN A 34 65.33 -18.05 14.16
C ASN A 34 64.83 -17.03 13.14
N THR A 35 65.61 -16.74 12.09
CA THR A 35 65.14 -15.86 10.99
C THR A 35 63.93 -16.45 10.28
N SER A 36 63.95 -17.74 9.96
CA SER A 36 62.79 -18.40 9.33
C SER A 36 61.53 -18.37 10.20
N ALA A 37 61.66 -18.56 11.52
CA ALA A 37 60.53 -18.45 12.45
C ALA A 37 59.99 -17.01 12.54
N GLN A 38 60.87 -16.01 12.47
CA GLN A 38 60.50 -14.60 12.51
C GLN A 38 59.80 -14.14 11.23
N ASP A 39 60.29 -14.59 10.07
CA ASP A 39 59.68 -14.33 8.76
C ASP A 39 58.29 -14.98 8.64
N LEU A 40 58.12 -16.21 9.13
CA LEU A 40 56.83 -16.88 9.18
C LEU A 40 55.84 -16.14 10.09
N ALA A 41 56.28 -15.73 11.30
CA ALA A 41 55.45 -14.96 12.22
C ALA A 41 55.07 -13.58 11.67
N GLN A 42 55.97 -12.95 10.91
CA GLN A 42 55.71 -11.68 10.24
C GLN A 42 54.73 -11.84 9.07
N ASN A 43 54.86 -12.91 8.28
CA ASN A 43 53.92 -13.24 7.20
C ASN A 43 52.50 -13.49 7.73
N ASP A 44 52.38 -14.23 8.84
CA ASP A 44 51.09 -14.49 9.51
C ASP A 44 50.43 -13.22 10.03
N LYS A 45 51.20 -12.27 10.59
CA LYS A 45 50.68 -10.97 11.02
C LYS A 45 50.16 -10.16 9.83
N VAL A 46 50.91 -10.12 8.73
CA VAL A 46 50.51 -9.42 7.50
C VAL A 46 49.22 -10.04 6.94
N LYS A 47 49.12 -11.37 6.89
CA LYS A 47 47.92 -12.08 6.44
C LYS A 47 46.69 -11.76 7.29
N LYS A 48 46.84 -11.73 8.62
CA LYS A 48 45.76 -11.36 9.55
C LYS A 48 45.33 -9.90 9.38
N LEU A 49 46.28 -8.97 9.21
CA LEU A 49 45.99 -7.56 8.95
C LEU A 49 45.26 -7.37 7.63
N MET A 50 45.70 -8.02 6.57
CA MET A 50 45.04 -8.01 5.26
C MET A 50 43.61 -8.56 5.35
N HIS A 51 43.41 -9.68 6.05
CA HIS A 51 42.07 -10.24 6.25
C HIS A 51 41.17 -9.28 7.04
N LYS A 52 41.68 -8.68 8.13
CA LYS A 52 40.95 -7.70 8.93
C LYS A 52 40.53 -6.49 8.08
N ALA A 53 41.47 -5.89 7.34
CA ALA A 53 41.20 -4.76 6.46
C ALA A 53 40.16 -5.11 5.37
N TYR A 54 40.22 -6.32 4.80
CA TYR A 54 39.24 -6.80 3.85
C TYR A 54 37.83 -6.92 4.48
N THR A 55 37.73 -7.54 5.67
CA THR A 55 36.44 -7.69 6.36
C THR A 55 35.84 -6.37 6.82
N GLU A 56 36.68 -5.44 7.31
CA GLU A 56 36.24 -4.10 7.70
C GLU A 56 35.79 -3.29 6.48
N GLY A 57 36.51 -3.39 5.36
CA GLY A 57 36.12 -2.79 4.09
C GLY A 57 34.75 -3.28 3.60
N MET A 58 34.54 -4.60 3.59
CA MET A 58 33.26 -5.21 3.24
C MET A 58 32.13 -4.76 4.18
N ARG A 59 32.39 -4.60 5.47
CA ARG A 59 31.40 -4.11 6.44
C ARG A 59 31.00 -2.66 6.13
N HIS A 60 31.97 -1.78 5.89
CA HIS A 60 31.69 -0.39 5.55
C HIS A 60 30.95 -0.23 4.23
N GLU A 61 31.30 -1.05 3.23
CA GLU A 61 30.59 -1.08 1.95
C GLU A 61 29.15 -1.56 2.13
N ASN A 62 28.93 -2.65 2.87
CA ASN A 62 27.57 -3.11 3.19
C ASN A 62 26.76 -2.05 3.94
N GLU A 63 27.32 -1.42 4.98
CA GLU A 63 26.63 -0.35 5.71
C GLU A 63 26.28 0.85 4.81
N ARG A 64 27.16 1.18 3.86
CA ARG A 64 26.87 2.23 2.87
C ARG A 64 25.75 1.82 1.93
N MET A 65 25.78 0.59 1.44
CA MET A 65 24.74 0.04 0.56
C MET A 65 23.38 0.01 1.26
N GLU A 66 23.32 -0.44 2.51
CA GLU A 66 22.08 -0.48 3.29
C GLU A 66 21.53 0.92 3.56
N ARG A 67 22.40 1.92 3.82
CA ARG A 67 21.95 3.33 3.93
C ARG A 67 21.34 3.85 2.63
N MET A 68 21.99 3.60 1.48
CA MET A 68 21.48 4.06 0.18
C MET A 68 20.15 3.39 -0.14
N LYS A 69 20.04 2.07 0.03
CA LYS A 69 18.77 1.34 -0.14
C LYS A 69 17.68 1.87 0.78
N PHE A 70 18.00 2.13 2.05
CA PHE A 70 17.02 2.64 2.99
C PHE A 70 16.52 4.03 2.58
N GLN A 71 17.40 4.90 2.09
CA GLN A 71 17.03 6.21 1.55
C GLN A 71 16.13 6.06 0.32
N GLU A 72 16.51 5.24 -0.65
CA GLU A 72 15.70 4.99 -1.86
C GLU A 72 14.30 4.44 -1.52
N ILE A 73 14.22 3.47 -0.62
CA ILE A 73 12.94 2.90 -0.17
C ILE A 73 12.12 3.96 0.57
N SER A 74 12.75 4.79 1.41
CA SER A 74 12.07 5.85 2.15
C SER A 74 11.50 6.92 1.22
N GLU A 75 12.26 7.36 0.22
CA GLU A 75 11.83 8.33 -0.78
C GLU A 75 10.69 7.78 -1.63
N LEU A 76 10.83 6.54 -2.10
CA LEU A 76 9.80 5.86 -2.86
C LEU A 76 8.51 5.73 -2.04
N ASN A 77 8.61 5.33 -0.77
CA ASN A 77 7.46 5.19 0.11
C ASN A 77 6.78 6.54 0.38
N ALA A 78 7.54 7.61 0.57
CA ALA A 78 6.98 8.95 0.75
C ALA A 78 6.20 9.41 -0.49
N ASN A 79 6.76 9.21 -1.68
CA ASN A 79 6.10 9.56 -2.95
C ASN A 79 4.80 8.76 -3.14
N TRP A 80 4.84 7.45 -2.88
CA TRP A 80 3.63 6.61 -2.98
C TRP A 80 2.57 6.99 -1.96
N GLN A 81 2.97 7.37 -0.73
CA GLN A 81 2.02 7.86 0.27
C GLN A 81 1.33 9.14 -0.19
N GLU A 82 2.09 10.08 -0.77
CA GLU A 82 1.53 11.32 -1.32
C GLU A 82 0.53 11.04 -2.46
N GLU A 83 0.87 10.16 -3.40
CA GLU A 83 -0.04 9.77 -4.49
C GLU A 83 -1.31 9.10 -3.97
N VAL A 84 -1.17 8.17 -3.02
CA VAL A 84 -2.31 7.48 -2.41
C VAL A 84 -3.22 8.47 -1.70
N ASP A 85 -2.66 9.42 -0.96
CA ASP A 85 -3.46 10.40 -0.22
C ASP A 85 -4.14 11.39 -1.16
N LYS A 86 -3.48 11.79 -2.26
CA LYS A 86 -4.10 12.57 -3.33
C LYS A 86 -5.28 11.82 -3.96
N LEU A 87 -5.09 10.55 -4.35
CA LEU A 87 -6.15 9.73 -4.92
C LEU A 87 -7.33 9.54 -3.96
N LYS A 88 -7.07 9.36 -2.66
CA LYS A 88 -8.14 9.30 -1.65
C LYS A 88 -8.91 10.61 -1.56
N GLN A 89 -8.24 11.75 -1.60
CA GLN A 89 -8.90 13.05 -1.56
C GLN A 89 -9.77 13.26 -2.81
N GLU A 90 -9.25 12.95 -3.99
CA GLU A 90 -10.00 13.03 -5.24
C GLU A 90 -11.24 12.11 -5.21
N ALA A 91 -11.09 10.86 -4.76
CA ALA A 91 -12.19 9.93 -4.64
C ALA A 91 -13.25 10.38 -3.61
N GLU A 92 -12.84 10.98 -2.49
CA GLU A 92 -13.76 11.52 -1.49
C GLU A 92 -14.55 12.72 -2.04
N VAL A 93 -13.91 13.59 -2.81
CA VAL A 93 -14.58 14.70 -3.50
C VAL A 93 -15.56 14.17 -4.54
N GLU A 94 -15.15 13.23 -5.38
CA GLU A 94 -16.01 12.63 -6.40
C GLU A 94 -17.21 11.94 -5.78
N LYS A 95 -17.00 11.18 -4.69
CA LYS A 95 -18.08 10.52 -3.96
C LYS A 95 -19.09 11.54 -3.42
N LYS A 96 -18.64 12.62 -2.78
CA LYS A 96 -19.52 13.68 -2.27
C LYS A 96 -20.34 14.32 -3.37
N VAL A 97 -19.68 14.74 -4.46
CA VAL A 97 -20.38 15.36 -5.60
C VAL A 97 -21.38 14.38 -6.22
N THR A 98 -21.02 13.10 -6.31
CA THR A 98 -21.91 12.06 -6.85
C THR A 98 -23.13 11.84 -5.95
N GLU A 99 -22.95 11.78 -4.64
CA GLU A 99 -24.06 11.66 -3.68
C GLU A 99 -24.96 12.90 -3.70
N GLU A 100 -24.38 14.10 -3.77
CA GLU A 100 -25.12 15.37 -3.87
C GLU A 100 -25.95 15.45 -5.15
N GLU A 101 -25.33 15.20 -6.32
CA GLU A 101 -26.02 15.22 -7.60
C GLU A 101 -27.07 14.09 -7.71
N PHE A 102 -26.78 12.91 -7.18
CA PHE A 102 -27.74 11.81 -7.11
C PHE A 102 -28.96 12.18 -6.28
N ASN A 103 -28.75 12.71 -5.07
CA ASN A 103 -29.84 13.11 -4.18
C ASN A 103 -30.67 14.22 -4.80
N LYS A 104 -30.02 15.21 -5.42
CA LYS A 104 -30.71 16.28 -6.14
C LYS A 104 -31.54 15.74 -7.31
N ALA A 105 -30.98 14.84 -8.11
CA ALA A 105 -31.72 14.22 -9.21
C ALA A 105 -32.91 13.38 -8.69
N ALA A 106 -32.73 12.66 -7.58
CA ALA A 106 -33.78 11.89 -6.94
C ALA A 106 -34.90 12.78 -6.38
N GLU A 107 -34.57 13.93 -5.79
CA GLU A 107 -35.55 14.93 -5.34
C GLU A 107 -36.30 15.56 -6.51
N GLU A 108 -35.60 15.97 -7.56
CA GLU A 108 -36.21 16.53 -8.77
C GLU A 108 -37.16 15.52 -9.43
N PHE A 109 -36.76 14.24 -9.51
CA PHE A 109 -37.62 13.17 -9.98
C PHE A 109 -38.82 12.98 -9.05
N GLY A 110 -38.58 12.90 -7.74
CA GLY A 110 -39.63 12.78 -6.73
C GLY A 110 -40.64 13.92 -6.80
N GLN A 111 -40.22 15.16 -7.08
CA GLN A 111 -41.11 16.31 -7.25
C GLN A 111 -41.90 16.26 -8.56
N LYS A 112 -41.27 15.88 -9.67
CA LYS A 112 -41.93 15.79 -10.99
C LYS A 112 -42.89 14.60 -11.09
N PHE A 113 -42.60 13.52 -10.37
CA PHE A 113 -43.36 12.28 -10.36
C PHE A 113 -44.04 12.03 -9.02
N LYS A 114 -44.29 13.06 -8.20
CA LYS A 114 -45.32 12.94 -7.17
C LYS A 114 -46.58 12.55 -7.92
N GLU A 115 -47.01 11.30 -7.79
CA GLU A 115 -48.31 10.88 -8.29
C GLU A 115 -49.29 11.94 -7.79
N PRO A 116 -50.01 12.63 -8.69
CA PRO A 116 -51.11 13.45 -8.22
C PRO A 116 -51.91 12.51 -7.34
N ILE A 117 -52.12 12.89 -6.07
CA ILE A 117 -53.03 12.16 -5.20
C ILE A 117 -54.31 12.18 -6.00
N ASN A 118 -54.59 11.05 -6.66
CA ASN A 118 -55.68 10.92 -7.59
C ASN A 118 -56.88 10.67 -6.70
N VAL A 119 -57.21 11.69 -5.90
CA VAL A 119 -58.48 11.77 -5.21
C VAL A 119 -59.45 11.67 -6.36
N GLY A 120 -60.14 10.53 -6.42
CA GLY A 120 -61.13 10.29 -7.44
C GLY A 120 -62.00 11.52 -7.49
N VAL A 121 -62.24 12.03 -8.68
CA VAL A 121 -62.91 13.31 -8.87
C VAL A 121 -64.23 13.45 -8.08
N CYS A 122 -64.92 12.33 -7.85
CA CYS A 122 -66.15 12.25 -7.07
C CYS A 122 -65.97 11.47 -5.74
N GLN A 123 -64.75 11.36 -5.22
CA GLN A 123 -64.41 10.51 -4.07
C GLN A 123 -65.10 10.96 -2.79
N ASP A 124 -65.13 12.25 -2.49
CA ASP A 124 -65.85 12.76 -1.32
C ASP A 124 -67.36 12.42 -1.36
N LEU A 125 -67.95 12.46 -2.56
CA LEU A 125 -69.36 12.09 -2.77
C LEU A 125 -69.56 10.58 -2.72
N GLN A 126 -68.57 9.81 -3.15
CA GLN A 126 -68.54 8.35 -3.03
C GLN A 126 -68.50 7.93 -1.56
N ASP A 127 -67.63 8.55 -0.77
CA ASP A 127 -67.47 8.27 0.65
C ASP A 127 -68.74 8.62 1.44
N ALA A 128 -69.34 9.79 1.16
CA ALA A 128 -70.62 10.19 1.75
C ALA A 128 -71.77 9.22 1.40
N LEU A 129 -71.79 8.71 0.16
CA LEU A 129 -72.77 7.71 -0.27
C LEU A 129 -72.57 6.37 0.46
N VAL A 130 -71.33 5.88 0.53
CA VAL A 130 -70.99 4.63 1.22
C VAL A 130 -71.30 4.74 2.71
N GLU A 131 -71.00 5.88 3.33
CA GLU A 131 -71.33 6.15 4.73
C GLU A 131 -72.84 6.14 4.97
N CYS A 132 -73.64 6.77 4.09
CA CYS A 132 -75.09 6.76 4.23
C CYS A 132 -75.66 5.35 4.05
N LEU A 133 -75.23 4.62 3.03
CA LEU A 133 -75.71 3.26 2.75
C LEU A 133 -75.37 2.31 3.87
N SER A 134 -74.14 2.35 4.39
CA SER A 134 -73.70 1.51 5.51
C SER A 134 -74.49 1.76 6.80
N LYS A 135 -74.85 3.02 7.08
CA LYS A 135 -75.73 3.39 8.20
C LYS A 135 -77.19 3.00 7.99
N ASN A 136 -77.66 2.90 6.74
CA ASN A 136 -79.05 2.67 6.38
C ASN A 136 -79.27 1.41 5.52
N ASN A 137 -78.55 0.32 5.78
CA ASN A 137 -78.57 -0.91 4.97
C ASN A 137 -79.99 -1.47 4.70
N SER A 138 -80.90 -1.38 5.68
CA SER A 138 -82.29 -1.87 5.55
C SER A 138 -83.24 -0.86 4.89
N LYS A 139 -82.82 0.39 4.70
CA LYS A 139 -83.63 1.50 4.16
C LYS A 139 -82.79 2.38 3.21
N PRO A 140 -82.26 1.83 2.11
CA PRO A 140 -81.33 2.54 1.22
C PRO A 140 -81.94 3.77 0.53
N LEU A 141 -83.27 3.83 0.40
CA LEU A 141 -83.98 4.97 -0.19
C LEU A 141 -83.78 6.29 0.58
N ILE A 142 -83.40 6.25 1.86
CA ILE A 142 -83.08 7.45 2.65
C ILE A 142 -81.85 8.17 2.05
N CYS A 143 -80.92 7.42 1.43
CA CYS A 143 -79.69 7.94 0.85
C CYS A 143 -79.85 8.44 -0.60
N SER A 144 -81.09 8.64 -1.06
CA SER A 144 -81.40 9.09 -2.43
C SER A 144 -80.69 10.41 -2.79
N LYS A 145 -80.52 11.30 -1.82
CA LYS A 145 -79.86 12.60 -2.01
C LYS A 145 -78.36 12.43 -2.31
N GLU A 146 -77.69 11.56 -1.57
CA GLU A 146 -76.27 11.23 -1.72
C GLU A 146 -76.02 10.51 -3.05
N VAL A 147 -76.93 9.59 -3.44
CA VAL A 147 -76.91 8.92 -4.75
C VAL A 147 -77.02 9.92 -5.89
N GLN A 148 -77.97 10.87 -5.81
CA GLN A 148 -78.14 11.90 -6.85
C GLN A 148 -76.91 12.81 -6.96
N ALA A 149 -76.31 13.20 -5.83
CA ALA A 149 -75.12 14.04 -5.82
C ALA A 149 -73.93 13.32 -6.47
N PHE A 150 -73.68 12.06 -6.11
CA PHE A 150 -72.64 11.23 -6.71
C PHE A 150 -72.86 11.02 -8.21
N SER A 151 -74.09 10.67 -8.63
CA SER A 151 -74.41 10.46 -10.05
C SER A 151 -74.17 11.71 -10.88
N LYS A 152 -74.61 12.89 -10.41
CA LYS A 152 -74.39 14.16 -11.11
C LYS A 152 -72.91 14.46 -11.31
N CYS A 153 -72.08 14.18 -10.30
CA CYS A 153 -70.64 14.31 -10.42
C CYS A 153 -70.10 13.36 -11.50
N VAL A 154 -70.38 12.05 -11.41
CA VAL A 154 -69.89 11.07 -12.39
C VAL A 154 -70.32 11.40 -13.81
N ASP A 155 -71.58 11.82 -14.01
CA ASP A 155 -72.11 12.15 -15.33
C ASP A 155 -71.47 13.42 -15.91
N SER A 156 -71.14 14.40 -15.06
CA SER A 156 -70.43 15.59 -15.49
C SER A 156 -69.01 15.30 -15.98
N TYR A 157 -68.32 14.30 -15.40
CA TYR A 157 -66.97 13.92 -15.80
C TYR A 157 -66.92 12.93 -16.96
N LYS A 158 -67.94 12.07 -17.10
CA LYS A 158 -68.09 11.21 -18.30
C LYS A 158 -68.19 12.01 -19.59
N LEU A 159 -68.76 13.21 -19.54
CA LEU A 159 -68.93 14.08 -20.71
C LEU A 159 -67.67 14.90 -21.08
N VAL A 160 -66.64 14.89 -20.23
CA VAL A 160 -65.42 15.72 -20.38
C VAL A 160 -64.20 14.92 -20.87
N ILE A 161 -64.30 13.59 -20.92
CA ILE A 161 -63.23 12.72 -21.46
C ILE A 161 -63.62 12.32 -22.90
N PRO A 162 -63.06 12.94 -23.95
CA PRO A 162 -63.18 12.41 -25.31
C PRO A 162 -62.32 11.14 -25.40
N LEU A 163 -62.94 10.04 -25.85
CA LEU A 163 -62.23 8.81 -26.23
C LEU A 163 -61.31 9.03 -27.43
#